data_AF-A0A1I6SK43-F1
#
_entry.id   AF-A0A1I6SK43-F1
#
_cell.length_a   1.000
_cell.length_b   1.000
_cell.length_c   1.000
_cell.angle_alpha   90.00
_cell.angle_beta   90.00
_cell.angle_gamma   90.00
#
_symmetry.space_group_name_H-M   'P 1'
#
loop_
_entity.id
_entity.type
_entity.pdbx_description
1 polymer ?
#
loop_
_entity_poly.entity_id
_entity_poly.type
_entity_poly.pdbx_seq_one_letter_code
_entity_poly.pdbx_strand_id
1 'polypeptide(L)'
;MQNQSKKVTRREFLGLSALGLTSLTILPSWTMNGVRIAPSDRVVLGFIGLGRQGIGDFHAFTHCPGVQVVAGCDSVRSRKEPIAPVEAGASTNIFFCNVNIAHELGRPVKWDPVTKRYFDDKEAEAHRLYYYEYRNPYKLPYRDRMI
;
A
#
# COMPACT_ATOMS: atom_id res chain seq x y z
N MET A 1 44.92 -44.77 3.07
CA MET A 1 44.00 -44.31 4.14
C MET A 1 42.58 -44.54 3.64
N GLN A 2 41.90 -45.60 4.10
CA GLN A 2 40.55 -45.93 3.61
C GLN A 2 39.53 -45.01 4.29
N ASN A 3 38.79 -44.25 3.47
CA ASN A 3 37.76 -43.33 3.92
C ASN A 3 36.48 -44.13 4.27
N GLN A 4 36.29 -44.42 5.56
CA GLN A 4 35.08 -45.08 6.05
C GLN A 4 33.93 -44.06 6.09
N SER A 5 33.05 -44.09 5.08
CA SER A 5 31.78 -43.35 5.11
C SER A 5 30.89 -43.90 6.23
N LYS A 6 30.62 -43.08 7.26
CA LYS A 6 29.71 -43.44 8.35
C LYS A 6 28.30 -43.64 7.77
N LYS A 7 27.83 -44.90 7.74
CA LYS A 7 26.46 -45.24 7.34
C LYS A 7 25.50 -44.86 8.48
N VAL A 8 24.64 -43.88 8.23
CA VAL A 8 23.58 -43.47 9.17
C VAL A 8 22.65 -44.66 9.43
N THR A 9 22.45 -44.99 10.71
CA THR A 9 21.58 -46.09 11.10
C THR A 9 20.10 -45.66 11.13
N ARG A 10 19.17 -46.61 10.97
CA ARG A 10 17.71 -46.30 10.96
C ARG A 10 17.24 -45.61 12.25
N ARG A 11 17.84 -45.93 13.40
CA ARG A 11 17.56 -45.26 14.68
C ARG A 11 18.06 -43.82 14.70
N GLU A 12 19.25 -43.56 14.18
CA GLU A 12 19.76 -42.20 14.01
C GLU A 12 18.90 -41.40 13.05
N PHE A 13 18.44 -42.01 11.94
CA PHE A 13 17.52 -41.36 11.01
C PHE A 13 16.19 -40.99 11.69
N LEU A 14 15.55 -41.93 12.40
CA LEU A 14 14.31 -41.64 13.13
C LEU A 14 14.51 -40.59 14.24
N GLY A 15 15.64 -40.62 14.94
CA GLY A 15 16.00 -39.60 15.93
C GLY A 15 16.21 -38.22 15.30
N LEU A 16 16.95 -38.15 14.19
CA LEU A 16 17.17 -36.90 13.45
C LEU A 16 15.87 -36.35 12.86
N SER A 17 15.03 -37.21 12.28
CA SER A 17 13.74 -36.81 11.71
C SER A 17 12.77 -36.31 12.78
N ALA A 18 12.74 -36.95 13.96
CA ALA A 18 11.93 -36.49 15.09
C ALA A 18 12.37 -35.10 15.59
N LEU A 19 13.69 -34.85 15.66
CA LEU A 19 14.23 -33.53 16.00
C LEU A 19 13.91 -32.49 14.92
N GLY A 20 13.98 -32.86 13.64
CA GLY A 20 13.63 -31.96 12.53
C GLY A 20 12.14 -31.56 12.53
N LEU A 21 11.24 -32.52 12.76
CA LEU A 21 9.79 -32.27 12.82
C LEU A 21 9.39 -31.46 14.05
N THR A 22 9.99 -31.74 15.21
CA THR A 22 9.74 -30.94 16.43
C THR A 22 10.26 -29.52 16.31
N SER A 23 11.36 -29.30 15.58
CA SER A 23 11.85 -27.94 15.29
C SER A 23 10.84 -27.12 14.47
N LEU A 24 10.12 -27.75 13.54
CA LEU A 24 9.08 -27.10 12.73
C LEU A 24 7.80 -26.80 13.51
N THR A 25 7.52 -27.53 14.60
CA THR A 25 6.35 -27.28 15.46
C THR A 25 6.64 -26.32 16.61
N ILE A 26 7.91 -26.16 17.00
CA ILE A 26 8.33 -25.27 18.09
C ILE A 26 8.55 -23.83 17.61
N LEU A 27 8.87 -23.59 16.33
CA LEU A 27 8.91 -22.22 15.80
C LEU A 27 7.48 -21.63 15.78
N PRO A 28 7.16 -20.64 16.62
CA PRO A 28 5.80 -20.15 16.67
C PRO A 28 5.59 -19.15 15.53
N SER A 29 5.04 -19.64 14.42
CA SER A 29 4.48 -18.77 13.38
C SER A 29 3.16 -18.10 13.81
N TRP A 30 2.67 -18.36 15.03
CA TRP A 30 1.29 -18.02 15.47
C TRP A 30 1.19 -17.36 16.86
N THR A 31 2.31 -17.00 17.50
CA THR A 31 2.28 -16.22 18.74
C THR A 31 2.80 -14.83 18.49
N MET A 32 1.93 -13.84 18.57
CA MET A 32 2.29 -12.42 18.57
C MET A 32 2.05 -11.89 19.97
N ASN A 33 3.09 -11.37 20.63
CA ASN A 33 3.03 -10.83 22.00
C ASN A 33 2.39 -11.77 23.04
N GLY A 34 2.63 -13.09 22.93
CA GLY A 34 2.14 -14.08 23.89
C GLY A 34 0.66 -14.46 23.76
N VAL A 35 -0.08 -13.83 22.84
CA VAL A 35 -1.47 -14.18 22.52
C VAL A 35 -1.50 -15.15 21.33
N ARG A 36 -2.21 -16.26 21.49
CA ARG A 36 -2.39 -17.27 20.44
C ARG A 36 -3.52 -16.82 19.52
N ILE A 37 -3.17 -16.40 18.30
CA ILE A 37 -4.15 -15.98 17.28
C ILE A 37 -4.13 -16.99 16.15
N ALA A 38 -5.31 -17.51 15.79
CA ALA A 38 -5.42 -18.49 14.71
C ALA A 38 -5.01 -17.86 13.36
N PRO A 39 -4.40 -18.62 12.42
CA PRO A 39 -4.07 -18.11 11.09
C PRO A 39 -5.24 -17.57 10.27
N SER A 40 -6.48 -17.94 10.61
CA SER A 40 -7.72 -17.40 10.01
C SER A 40 -8.08 -16.01 10.54
N ASP A 41 -7.64 -15.68 11.74
CA ASP A 41 -8.06 -14.48 12.48
C ASP A 41 -7.00 -13.37 12.38
N ARG A 42 -5.96 -13.59 11.56
CA ARG A 42 -4.88 -12.64 11.33
C ARG A 42 -5.04 -11.90 10.01
N VAL A 43 -4.77 -10.61 10.03
CA VAL A 43 -4.67 -9.77 8.85
C VAL A 43 -3.20 -9.49 8.56
N VAL A 44 -2.71 -9.98 7.43
CA VAL A 44 -1.34 -9.72 6.97
C VAL A 44 -1.33 -8.39 6.23
N LEU A 45 -0.53 -7.44 6.73
CA LEU A 45 -0.49 -6.07 6.23
C LEU A 45 0.90 -5.70 5.69
N GLY A 46 0.91 -5.03 4.54
CA GLY A 46 2.10 -4.40 3.96
C GLY A 46 1.94 -2.89 3.93
N PHE A 47 3.01 -2.16 4.27
CA PHE A 47 3.00 -0.69 4.26
C PHE A 47 3.73 -0.15 3.03
N ILE A 48 3.16 0.89 2.41
CA ILE A 48 3.82 1.67 1.37
C ILE A 48 3.81 3.13 1.82
N GLY A 49 4.99 3.74 1.92
CA GLY A 49 5.15 5.12 2.39
C GLY A 49 5.37 5.23 3.90
N LEU A 50 6.53 4.77 4.40
CA LEU A 50 6.94 4.86 5.81
C LEU A 50 7.43 6.27 6.23
N GLY A 51 6.81 7.31 5.68
CA GLY A 51 7.11 8.71 5.99
C GLY A 51 6.53 9.15 7.34
N ARG A 52 6.46 10.47 7.55
CA ARG A 52 6.08 11.07 8.84
C ARG A 52 4.68 10.66 9.33
N GLN A 53 3.70 10.56 8.43
CA GLN A 53 2.36 10.04 8.77
C GLN A 53 2.33 8.51 8.83
N GLY A 54 2.95 7.82 7.85
CA GLY A 54 2.96 6.36 7.79
C GLY A 54 3.62 5.67 8.99
N ILE A 55 4.55 6.32 9.68
CA ILE A 55 5.11 5.83 10.96
C ILE A 55 4.04 5.75 12.06
N GLY A 56 3.14 6.74 12.14
CA GLY A 56 2.07 6.74 13.12
C GLY A 56 1.10 5.59 12.90
N ASP A 57 0.70 5.39 11.64
CA ASP A 57 -0.17 4.27 11.25
C ASP A 57 0.53 2.93 11.47
N PHE A 58 1.78 2.78 11.05
CA PHE A 58 2.58 1.57 11.30
C PHE A 58 2.62 1.24 12.79
N HIS A 59 2.88 2.25 13.64
CA HIS A 59 2.89 2.07 15.09
C HIS A 59 1.50 1.64 15.60
N ALA A 60 0.41 2.25 15.15
CA ALA A 60 -0.93 1.85 15.57
C ALA A 60 -1.28 0.40 15.15
N PHE A 61 -0.99 0.02 13.91
CA PHE A 61 -1.32 -1.30 13.38
C PHE A 61 -0.48 -2.43 13.98
N THR A 62 0.79 -2.17 14.31
CA THR A 62 1.65 -3.15 15.01
C THR A 62 1.21 -3.45 16.44
N HIS A 63 0.46 -2.52 17.06
CA HIS A 63 -0.12 -2.71 18.39
C HIS A 63 -1.54 -3.28 18.34
N CYS A 64 -2.13 -3.43 17.15
CA CYS A 64 -3.46 -4.02 16.99
C CYS A 64 -3.37 -5.55 17.06
N PRO A 65 -4.07 -6.22 17.99
CA PRO A 65 -4.10 -7.68 18.05
C PRO A 65 -4.62 -8.28 16.75
N GLY A 66 -3.89 -9.26 16.20
CA GLY A 66 -4.27 -9.96 14.97
C GLY A 66 -3.75 -9.32 13.68
N VAL A 67 -3.16 -8.13 13.72
CA VAL A 67 -2.51 -7.54 12.54
C VAL A 67 -1.04 -7.91 12.53
N GLN A 68 -0.61 -8.60 11.47
CA GLN A 68 0.79 -8.95 11.25
C GLN A 68 1.36 -8.10 10.11
N VAL A 69 2.22 -7.14 10.45
CA VAL A 69 2.93 -6.34 9.45
C VAL A 69 4.14 -7.11 8.94
N VAL A 70 4.17 -7.42 7.63
CA VAL A 70 5.20 -8.30 7.04
C VAL A 70 6.15 -7.60 6.08
N ALA A 71 5.78 -6.44 5.56
CA ALA A 71 6.58 -5.71 4.58
C ALA A 71 6.37 -4.20 4.70
N GLY A 72 7.42 -3.45 4.37
CA GLY A 72 7.39 -2.00 4.28
C GLY A 72 8.17 -1.53 3.06
N CYS A 73 7.57 -0.68 2.24
CA CYS A 73 8.19 -0.03 1.10
C CYS A 73 8.27 1.47 1.34
N ASP A 74 9.46 2.05 1.17
CA ASP A 74 9.67 3.50 1.23
C ASP A 74 10.42 3.96 -0.03
N SER A 75 9.63 4.26 -1.05
CA SER A 75 10.08 4.82 -2.33
C SER A 75 10.78 6.17 -2.18
N VAL A 76 10.39 6.98 -1.18
CA VAL A 76 10.98 8.31 -0.97
C VAL A 76 12.40 8.19 -0.42
N ARG A 77 12.61 7.37 0.62
CA ARG A 77 13.96 7.13 1.15
C ARG A 77 14.87 6.39 0.18
N SER A 78 14.31 5.40 -0.54
CA SER A 78 15.08 4.62 -1.51
C SER A 78 15.31 5.34 -2.84
N ARG A 79 14.68 6.50 -3.07
CA ARG A 79 14.70 7.25 -4.34
C ARG A 79 14.29 6.37 -5.54
N LYS A 80 13.44 5.36 -5.30
CA LYS A 80 12.91 4.48 -6.34
C LYS A 80 11.47 4.86 -6.64
N GLU A 81 11.08 4.70 -7.90
CA GLU A 81 9.70 4.93 -8.30
C GLU A 81 8.76 4.00 -7.51
N PRO A 82 7.64 4.50 -6.95
CA PRO A 82 6.61 3.64 -6.39
C PRO A 82 6.01 2.74 -7.46
N ILE A 83 5.46 1.59 -7.03
CA ILE A 83 4.75 0.66 -7.92
C ILE A 83 3.60 1.34 -8.68
N ALA A 84 2.98 2.34 -8.06
CA ALA A 84 1.99 3.21 -8.66
C ALA A 84 2.58 4.62 -8.81
N PRO A 85 3.02 5.02 -10.02
CA PRO A 85 3.56 6.37 -10.25
C PRO A 85 2.48 7.43 -10.02
N VAL A 86 2.91 8.64 -9.69
CA VAL A 86 2.01 9.75 -9.31
C VAL A 86 1.03 10.11 -10.45
N GLU A 87 1.47 9.97 -11.69
CA GLU A 87 0.67 10.25 -12.89
C GLU A 87 -0.52 9.30 -13.01
N ALA A 88 -0.35 8.03 -12.62
CA ALA A 88 -1.45 7.06 -12.63
C ALA A 88 -2.52 7.42 -11.59
N GLY A 89 -2.09 7.83 -10.38
CA GLY A 89 -2.99 8.32 -9.34
C GLY A 89 -3.72 9.61 -9.74
N ALA A 90 -2.99 10.57 -10.33
CA ALA A 90 -3.55 11.82 -10.82
C ALA A 90 -4.57 11.59 -11.94
N SER A 91 -4.24 10.74 -12.92
CA SER A 91 -5.13 10.38 -14.03
C SER A 91 -6.44 9.76 -13.53
N THR A 92 -6.34 8.84 -12.56
CA THR A 92 -7.50 8.21 -11.95
C THR A 92 -8.39 9.25 -11.24
N ASN A 93 -7.81 10.15 -10.45
CA ASN A 93 -8.56 11.18 -9.75
C ASN A 93 -9.26 12.14 -10.74
N ILE A 94 -8.55 12.60 -11.78
CA ILE A 94 -9.11 13.46 -12.84
C ILE A 94 -10.32 12.80 -13.49
N PHE A 95 -10.23 11.51 -13.80
CA PHE A 95 -11.35 10.76 -14.37
C PHE A 95 -12.59 10.80 -13.47
N PHE A 96 -12.45 10.50 -12.18
CA PHE A 96 -13.59 10.52 -11.26
C PHE A 96 -14.19 11.93 -11.07
N CYS A 97 -13.35 12.96 -11.04
CA CYS A 97 -13.82 14.35 -11.01
C CYS A 97 -14.66 14.69 -12.25
N ASN A 98 -14.19 14.30 -13.44
CA ASN A 98 -14.92 14.51 -14.69
C ASN A 98 -16.25 13.74 -14.72
N VAL A 99 -16.29 12.51 -14.18
CA VAL A 99 -17.52 11.72 -14.08
C VAL A 99 -18.54 12.41 -13.17
N ASN A 100 -18.12 12.95 -12.02
CA ASN A 100 -19.00 13.68 -11.12
C ASN A 100 -19.55 14.96 -11.77
N ILE A 101 -18.72 15.68 -12.52
CA ILE A 101 -19.13 16.88 -13.25
C ILE A 101 -20.14 16.52 -14.35
N ALA A 102 -19.86 15.49 -15.15
CA ALA A 102 -20.78 15.00 -16.17
C ALA A 102 -22.13 14.57 -15.58
N HIS A 103 -22.10 13.93 -14.41
CA HIS A 103 -23.30 13.53 -13.69
C HIS A 103 -24.14 14.74 -13.23
N GLU A 104 -23.52 15.76 -12.62
CA GLU A 104 -24.26 16.97 -12.19
C GLU A 104 -24.81 17.79 -13.36
N LEU A 105 -24.09 17.84 -14.48
CA LEU A 105 -24.55 18.51 -15.70
C LEU A 105 -25.58 17.69 -16.50
N GLY A 106 -25.76 16.40 -16.18
CA GLY A 106 -26.68 15.50 -16.91
C GLY A 106 -26.25 15.23 -18.36
N ARG A 107 -24.98 15.44 -18.71
CA ARG A 107 -24.45 15.31 -20.06
C ARG A 107 -22.97 14.90 -20.07
N PRO A 108 -22.46 14.28 -21.14
CA PRO A 108 -21.04 14.02 -21.27
C PRO A 108 -20.23 15.33 -21.36
N VAL A 109 -19.01 15.30 -20.83
CA VAL A 109 -18.01 16.38 -20.93
C VAL A 109 -16.83 15.91 -21.76
N LYS A 110 -16.26 16.81 -22.57
CA LYS A 110 -15.09 16.52 -23.40
C LYS A 110 -13.82 17.03 -22.72
N TRP A 111 -12.95 16.11 -22.34
CA TRP A 111 -11.71 16.40 -21.62
C TRP A 111 -10.49 16.13 -22.49
N ASP A 112 -9.55 17.07 -22.52
CA ASP A 112 -8.23 16.86 -23.11
C ASP A 112 -7.22 16.40 -22.03
N PRO A 113 -6.72 15.15 -22.09
CA PRO A 113 -5.78 14.63 -21.12
C PRO A 113 -4.38 15.27 -21.21
N VAL A 114 -4.03 15.91 -22.33
CA VAL A 114 -2.72 16.55 -22.53
C VAL A 114 -2.73 17.94 -21.89
N THR A 115 -3.70 18.78 -22.25
CA THR A 115 -3.80 20.14 -21.71
C THR A 115 -4.48 20.21 -20.35
N LYS A 116 -5.18 19.14 -19.95
CA LYS A 116 -5.97 19.04 -18.71
C LYS A 116 -7.07 20.12 -18.62
N ARG A 117 -7.77 20.31 -19.74
CA ARG A 117 -8.85 21.29 -19.87
C ARG A 117 -10.04 20.70 -20.62
N TYR A 118 -11.18 21.36 -20.48
CA TYR A 118 -12.36 21.03 -21.27
C TYR A 118 -12.30 21.66 -22.66
N PHE A 119 -12.86 20.97 -23.65
CA PHE A 119 -12.90 21.45 -25.03
C PHE A 119 -14.13 22.33 -25.26
N ASP A 120 -13.93 23.65 -25.36
CA ASP A 120 -14.99 24.65 -25.61
C ASP A 120 -16.22 24.55 -24.67
N ASP A 121 -16.03 24.05 -23.45
CA ASP A 121 -17.10 23.79 -22.48
C ASP A 121 -16.99 24.71 -21.26
N LYS A 122 -17.43 25.96 -21.43
CA LYS A 122 -17.37 26.99 -20.39
C LYS A 122 -18.18 26.65 -19.15
N GLU A 123 -19.26 25.88 -19.31
CA GLU A 123 -20.11 25.45 -18.20
C GLU A 123 -19.37 24.42 -17.33
N ALA A 124 -18.71 23.44 -17.95
CA ALA A 124 -17.87 22.48 -17.22
C ALA A 124 -16.62 23.15 -16.60
N GLU A 125 -15.99 24.11 -17.28
CA GLU A 125 -14.88 24.90 -16.72
C GLU A 125 -15.29 25.77 -15.52
N ALA A 126 -16.53 26.26 -15.49
CA ALA A 126 -17.05 27.05 -14.36
C ALA A 126 -17.63 26.17 -13.23
N HIS A 127 -17.63 24.84 -13.40
CA HIS A 127 -18.29 23.94 -12.46
C HIS A 127 -17.59 23.93 -11.09
N ARG A 128 -18.38 23.97 -10.01
CA ARG A 128 -17.90 24.01 -8.61
C ARG A 128 -16.98 22.85 -8.20
N LEU A 129 -17.01 21.74 -8.95
CA LEU A 129 -16.18 20.55 -8.70
C LEU A 129 -14.88 20.57 -9.51
N TYR A 130 -14.76 21.44 -10.51
CA TYR A 130 -13.55 21.56 -11.31
C TYR A 130 -12.44 22.26 -10.51
N TYR A 131 -12.82 23.30 -9.77
CA TYR A 131 -11.96 23.96 -8.79
C TYR A 131 -12.77 24.38 -7.57
N TYR A 132 -12.16 24.32 -6.40
CA TYR A 132 -12.73 24.84 -5.16
C TYR A 132 -11.82 25.93 -4.57
N GLU A 133 -12.44 26.95 -3.99
CA GLU A 133 -11.70 27.92 -3.19
C GLU A 133 -11.29 27.28 -1.87
N TYR A 134 -9.99 27.32 -1.57
CA TYR A 134 -9.48 26.85 -0.30
C TYR A 134 -9.97 27.75 0.84
N ARG A 135 -10.24 27.13 2.00
CA ARG A 135 -10.59 27.86 3.22
C ARG A 135 -9.47 28.81 3.61
N ASN A 136 -9.79 30.10 3.80
CA ASN A 136 -8.83 31.10 4.30
C ASN A 136 -8.21 30.64 5.65
N PRO A 137 -6.88 30.71 5.86
CA PRO A 137 -5.85 31.38 5.05
C PRO A 137 -5.12 30.50 4.01
N TYR A 138 -5.57 29.27 3.77
CA TYR A 138 -4.86 28.35 2.89
C TYR A 138 -5.00 28.76 1.42
N LYS A 139 -3.87 28.72 0.68
CA LYS A 139 -3.81 28.96 -0.77
C LYS A 139 -2.84 27.96 -1.40
N LEU A 140 -3.15 27.50 -2.61
CA LEU A 140 -2.21 26.68 -3.39
C LEU A 140 -1.00 27.53 -3.80
N PRO A 141 0.23 27.14 -3.44
CA PRO A 141 1.43 27.96 -3.65
C PRO A 141 1.80 28.20 -5.13
N TYR A 142 1.13 27.54 -6.07
CA TYR A 142 1.44 27.61 -7.50
C TYR A 142 0.20 27.84 -8.37
N ARG A 143 -0.90 28.32 -7.78
CA ARG A 143 -2.18 28.53 -8.48
C ARG A 143 -1.99 29.26 -9.82
N ASP A 144 -1.23 30.34 -9.82
CA ASP A 144 -1.10 31.24 -10.98
C ASP A 144 -0.20 30.67 -12.10
N ARG A 145 0.45 29.52 -11.87
CA ARG A 145 1.32 28.84 -12.84
C ARG A 145 0.69 27.60 -13.48
N MET A 146 -0.52 27.23 -13.05
CA MET A 146 -1.22 26.03 -13.53
C MET A 146 -2.36 26.34 -14.52
N ILE A 147 -2.64 27.62 -14.78
CA ILE A 147 -3.73 28.11 -15.64
C ILE A 147 -3.18 28.83 -16.86
#